data_AF-A0A2P2D5W8-F1
#
_entry.id   AF-A0A2P2D5W8-F1
#
_cell.length_a   1.000
_cell.length_b   1.000
_cell.length_c   1.000
_cell.angle_alpha   90.00
_cell.angle_beta   90.00
_cell.angle_gamma   90.00
#
_symmetry.space_group_name_H-M   'P 1'
#
loop_
_entity.id
_entity.type
_entity.pdbx_description
1 polymer ?
#
loop_
_entity_poly.entity_id
_entity_poly.type
_entity_poly.pdbx_seq_one_letter_code
_entity_poly.pdbx_strand_id
1 'polypeptide(L)'
;MKGSKSLRTAFILLCLTLWISKCNNAESTALDGSKPSLAGAITIDPSIFWNLFVTLPPYPIEPFLNEGETILSVDENDAADILFGVQNPPSDGSTIQFRFYRNDNLTFVTDYNPDQGGYQDYLTVDFGPNPQNSNFDYKGGFQINSLSDENCINNYYDLVAVDVASGISQTFKVKVNDSDKCIFVATNNGAGYLGNFAKKGIDNLTFAGPIEVADNICNSNIPDGINKDVGYKAMIAVSYSPSGNLRNPSTDWVFSSFRKYFSQSGKKLAYSFSSSTTIGFANADQWTNALGTTGKIWTGFSSIDWTTDTPTQTQCASLQPSGAPYSSWYSATATGTQGVLSAVNGNSIAEMTTTDPAQVIQTSCAQRRNIVCVGQ
;
A
#
# COMPACT_ATOMS: atom_id res chain seq x y z
N MET A 1 40.51 44.82 -14.66
CA MET A 1 39.91 44.59 -16.00
C MET A 1 38.90 43.45 -15.87
N LYS A 2 37.61 43.74 -16.10
CA LYS A 2 36.54 42.73 -16.20
C LYS A 2 36.65 42.07 -17.58
N GLY A 3 36.66 40.74 -17.63
CA GLY A 3 36.51 40.00 -18.88
C GLY A 3 36.87 38.53 -18.73
N SER A 4 36.14 37.67 -19.47
CA SER A 4 36.46 36.26 -19.75
C SER A 4 35.77 35.14 -18.94
N LYS A 5 34.54 35.32 -18.45
CA LYS A 5 33.59 34.17 -18.32
C LYS A 5 32.68 33.99 -19.54
N SER A 6 32.52 35.06 -20.35
CA SER A 6 31.70 35.06 -21.58
C SER A 6 32.27 34.21 -22.72
N LEU A 7 33.57 33.89 -22.71
CA LEU A 7 34.22 33.21 -23.85
C LEU A 7 33.91 31.71 -23.91
N ARG A 8 33.71 31.03 -22.78
CA ARG A 8 33.36 29.59 -22.76
C ARG A 8 31.89 29.34 -23.12
N THR A 9 30.97 30.16 -22.62
CA THR A 9 29.54 30.08 -22.95
C THR A 9 29.29 30.43 -24.42
N ALA A 10 30.03 31.41 -24.96
CA ALA A 10 29.98 31.74 -26.39
C ALA A 10 30.53 30.60 -27.26
N PHE A 11 31.58 29.89 -26.85
CA PHE A 11 32.14 28.76 -27.61
C PHE A 11 31.18 27.56 -27.71
N ILE A 12 30.44 27.26 -26.64
CA ILE A 12 29.46 26.15 -26.62
C ILE A 12 28.21 26.52 -27.45
N LEU A 13 27.73 27.77 -27.38
CA LEU A 13 26.65 28.25 -28.26
C LEU A 13 27.09 28.29 -29.74
N LEU A 14 28.36 28.62 -30.02
CA LEU A 14 28.91 28.61 -31.38
C LEU A 14 28.99 27.18 -31.95
N CYS A 15 29.36 26.20 -31.11
CA CYS A 15 29.37 24.78 -31.52
C CYS A 15 27.96 24.23 -31.76
N LEU A 16 26.95 24.63 -30.97
CA LEU A 16 25.55 24.23 -31.19
C LEU A 16 24.95 24.87 -32.45
N THR A 17 25.26 26.13 -32.73
CA THR A 17 24.79 26.83 -33.94
C THR A 17 25.48 26.33 -35.21
N LEU A 18 26.76 25.92 -35.13
CA LEU A 18 27.45 25.25 -36.24
C LEU A 18 26.86 23.88 -36.59
N TRP A 19 26.33 23.14 -35.62
CA TRP A 19 25.62 21.88 -35.87
C TRP A 19 24.23 22.08 -36.51
N ILE A 20 23.52 23.16 -36.16
CA ILE A 20 22.21 23.48 -36.78
C ILE A 20 22.40 24.05 -38.19
N SER A 21 23.49 24.81 -38.44
CA SER A 21 23.74 25.44 -39.75
C SER A 21 24.17 24.47 -40.88
N LYS A 22 24.66 23.26 -40.55
CA LYS A 22 24.94 22.23 -41.57
C LYS A 22 23.72 21.40 -41.97
N CYS A 23 22.56 21.60 -41.33
CA CYS A 23 21.31 20.93 -41.70
C CYS A 23 20.43 21.73 -42.66
N ASN A 24 20.86 22.91 -43.15
CA ASN A 24 20.01 23.78 -43.97
C ASN A 24 20.50 24.06 -45.39
N ASN A 25 21.53 23.36 -45.89
CA ASN A 25 21.76 23.29 -47.34
C ASN A 25 21.06 22.06 -47.91
N ALA A 26 19.73 22.15 -47.97
CA ALA A 26 18.95 21.33 -48.89
C ALA A 26 19.08 21.93 -50.30
N GLU A 27 20.19 21.65 -50.98
CA GLU A 27 20.16 21.57 -52.44
C GLU A 27 19.52 20.23 -52.79
N SER A 28 18.37 20.30 -53.45
CA SER A 28 17.56 19.17 -53.84
C SER A 28 18.36 18.17 -54.66
N THR A 29 18.53 16.96 -54.15
CA THR A 29 18.75 15.77 -54.98
C THR A 29 17.76 14.71 -54.53
N ALA A 30 16.92 14.30 -55.48
CA ALA A 30 15.77 13.44 -55.28
C ALA A 30 16.15 12.12 -54.61
N LEU A 31 15.49 11.79 -53.49
CA LEU A 31 15.51 10.47 -52.89
C LEU A 31 14.35 9.64 -53.48
N ASP A 32 14.75 8.78 -54.41
CA ASP A 32 14.07 7.54 -54.83
C ASP A 32 13.37 6.87 -53.63
N GLY A 33 12.05 6.71 -53.73
CA GLY A 33 11.14 6.24 -52.68
C GLY A 33 11.12 4.72 -52.47
N SER A 34 12.27 4.04 -52.58
CA SER A 34 12.31 2.57 -52.58
C SER A 34 13.13 1.92 -51.44
N LYS A 35 13.54 2.66 -50.39
CA LYS A 35 14.24 2.07 -49.23
C LYS A 35 13.67 2.54 -47.88
N PRO A 36 13.48 1.63 -46.90
CA PRO A 36 12.96 1.99 -45.59
C PRO A 36 13.99 2.85 -44.83
N SER A 37 13.51 3.97 -44.28
CA SER A 37 14.34 4.90 -43.50
C SER A 37 14.87 4.20 -42.24
N LEU A 38 16.20 4.07 -42.11
CA LEU A 38 16.85 3.96 -40.81
C LEU A 38 16.79 5.32 -40.12
N ALA A 39 15.59 5.73 -39.69
CA ALA A 39 15.43 6.72 -38.64
C ALA A 39 15.74 5.99 -37.31
N GLY A 40 17.03 5.81 -37.02
CA GLY A 40 17.46 5.43 -35.70
C GLY A 40 17.11 6.58 -34.76
N ALA A 41 15.98 6.48 -34.07
CA ALA A 41 15.65 7.35 -32.96
C ALA A 41 16.74 7.16 -31.91
N ILE A 42 17.66 8.11 -31.80
CA ILE A 42 18.54 8.20 -30.64
C ILE A 42 17.62 8.51 -29.45
N THR A 43 17.24 7.46 -28.73
CA THR A 43 16.49 7.59 -27.49
C THR A 43 17.52 7.93 -26.42
N ILE A 44 17.72 9.22 -26.17
CA ILE A 44 18.55 9.65 -25.04
C ILE A 44 17.70 9.43 -23.79
N ASP A 45 18.15 8.53 -22.93
CA ASP A 45 17.51 8.31 -21.63
C ASP A 45 17.57 9.61 -20.82
N PRO A 46 16.42 10.22 -20.46
CA PRO A 46 16.37 11.46 -19.69
C PRO A 46 16.99 11.33 -18.29
N SER A 47 17.24 10.11 -17.78
CA SER A 47 18.00 9.88 -16.54
C SER A 47 19.45 10.42 -16.61
N ILE A 48 20.04 10.46 -17.81
CA ILE A 48 21.41 10.92 -18.04
C ILE A 48 21.51 12.44 -17.82
N PHE A 49 20.43 13.19 -18.09
CA PHE A 49 20.39 14.63 -17.83
C PHE A 49 20.09 14.95 -16.37
N TRP A 50 19.35 14.10 -15.64
CA TRP A 50 19.10 14.32 -14.21
C TRP A 50 20.39 14.37 -13.40
N ASN A 51 21.36 13.50 -13.68
CA ASN A 51 22.67 13.50 -13.01
C ASN A 51 23.56 14.72 -13.33
N LEU A 52 23.26 15.49 -14.38
CA LEU A 52 24.01 16.69 -14.76
C LEU A 52 23.49 17.97 -14.07
N PHE A 53 22.27 17.94 -13.50
CA PHE A 53 21.64 19.11 -12.87
C PHE A 53 21.34 18.96 -11.38
N VAL A 54 21.54 17.76 -10.78
CA VAL A 54 21.52 17.60 -9.33
C VAL A 54 22.90 17.93 -8.78
N THR A 55 23.08 19.17 -8.35
CA THR A 55 24.21 19.50 -7.46
C THR A 55 23.94 18.85 -6.10
N LEU A 56 24.69 17.83 -5.74
CA LEU A 56 24.71 17.32 -4.37
C LEU A 56 25.48 18.29 -3.45
N PRO A 57 25.16 18.33 -2.14
CA PRO A 57 25.96 19.08 -1.19
C PRO A 57 27.41 18.59 -1.16
N PRO A 58 28.36 19.42 -0.70
CA PRO A 58 29.76 19.01 -0.54
C PRO A 58 29.92 17.77 0.35
N TYR A 59 29.01 17.60 1.31
CA TYR A 59 28.96 16.49 2.25
C TYR A 59 27.57 15.83 2.21
N PRO A 60 27.29 14.95 1.22
CA PRO A 60 26.00 14.26 1.13
C PRO A 60 25.73 13.40 2.37
N ILE A 61 24.46 13.26 2.72
CA ILE A 61 24.01 12.43 3.84
C ILE A 61 23.12 11.31 3.33
N GLU A 62 23.22 10.14 3.95
CA GLU A 62 22.39 8.98 3.64
C GLU A 62 21.69 8.44 4.88
N PRO A 63 20.43 7.96 4.74
CA PRO A 63 19.72 7.34 5.85
C PRO A 63 20.31 5.96 6.18
N PHE A 64 20.36 5.64 7.47
CA PHE A 64 20.52 4.28 7.93
C PHE A 64 19.16 3.61 7.94
N LEU A 65 19.04 2.56 7.13
CA LEU A 65 17.81 1.81 6.94
C LEU A 65 17.85 0.54 7.77
N ASN A 66 16.68 0.06 8.23
CA ASN A 66 16.62 -1.24 8.88
C ASN A 66 16.88 -2.37 7.86
N GLU A 67 17.18 -3.56 8.36
CA GLU A 67 17.44 -4.71 7.51
C GLU A 67 16.24 -5.01 6.59
N GLY A 68 16.49 -5.06 5.28
CA GLY A 68 15.47 -5.30 4.25
C GLY A 68 14.73 -4.04 3.77
N GLU A 69 14.97 -2.87 4.38
CA GLU A 69 14.39 -1.61 3.93
C GLU A 69 15.23 -0.95 2.83
N THR A 70 14.55 -0.30 1.89
CA THR A 70 15.16 0.50 0.81
C THR A 70 14.81 1.99 0.90
N ILE A 71 13.98 2.34 1.88
CA ILE A 71 13.43 3.66 2.14
C ILE A 71 13.19 3.78 3.64
N LEU A 72 13.28 5.00 4.19
CA LEU A 72 12.86 5.26 5.58
C LEU A 72 11.40 4.89 5.76
N SER A 73 11.06 4.18 6.83
CA SER A 73 9.69 3.82 7.17
C SER A 73 9.31 4.39 8.55
N VAL A 74 8.06 4.83 8.66
CA VAL A 74 7.46 5.35 9.91
C VAL A 74 6.03 4.85 9.96
N ASP A 75 5.56 4.40 11.12
CA ASP A 75 4.16 4.01 11.27
C ASP A 75 3.29 5.25 11.55
N GLU A 76 2.08 5.24 11.00
CA GLU A 76 1.10 6.30 11.18
C GLU A 76 0.75 6.54 12.67
N ASN A 77 0.78 7.81 13.10
CA ASN A 77 0.60 8.23 14.50
C ASN A 77 1.65 7.66 15.47
N ASP A 78 2.75 7.12 14.97
CA ASP A 78 3.86 6.66 15.79
C ASP A 78 5.13 7.44 15.51
N ALA A 79 5.97 7.52 16.54
CA ALA A 79 7.23 8.21 16.47
C ALA A 79 8.36 7.21 16.15
N ALA A 80 9.18 7.53 15.17
CA ALA A 80 10.32 6.71 14.75
C ALA A 80 11.62 7.50 14.87
N ASP A 81 12.67 6.84 15.34
CA ASP A 81 14.02 7.42 15.33
C ASP A 81 14.66 7.18 13.97
N ILE A 82 15.00 8.27 13.27
CA ILE A 82 15.72 8.20 11.99
C ILE A 82 17.16 8.67 12.18
N LEU A 83 18.08 7.98 11.52
CA LEU A 83 19.52 8.24 11.61
C LEU A 83 20.09 8.44 10.21
N PHE A 84 20.97 9.43 10.07
CA PHE A 84 21.69 9.71 8.85
C PHE A 84 23.20 9.64 9.10
N GLY A 85 23.96 9.36 8.04
CA GLY A 85 25.42 9.39 8.04
C GLY A 85 25.97 10.22 6.91
N VAL A 86 27.06 10.94 7.14
CA VAL A 86 27.79 11.65 6.10
C VAL A 86 28.61 10.66 5.28
N GLN A 87 28.45 10.64 3.95
CA GLN A 87 29.17 9.69 3.09
C GLN A 87 30.69 9.96 3.02
N ASN A 88 31.07 11.24 2.96
CA ASN A 88 32.46 11.67 2.77
C ASN A 88 32.84 12.71 3.82
N PRO A 89 33.02 12.32 5.09
CA PRO A 89 33.24 13.27 6.16
C PRO A 89 34.50 14.11 5.94
N PRO A 90 34.51 15.36 6.43
CA PRO A 90 35.66 16.24 6.28
C PRO A 90 36.87 15.72 7.07
N SER A 91 38.06 15.82 6.46
CA SER A 91 39.30 15.33 7.06
C SER A 91 39.86 16.23 8.17
N ASP A 92 39.33 17.45 8.29
CA ASP A 92 39.75 18.43 9.29
C ASP A 92 38.98 18.31 10.63
N GLY A 93 38.02 17.38 10.71
CA GLY A 93 37.21 17.17 11.92
C GLY A 93 36.09 18.21 12.11
N SER A 94 35.82 19.05 11.11
CA SER A 94 34.76 20.05 11.18
C SER A 94 33.37 19.43 11.30
N THR A 95 32.47 20.09 12.03
CA THR A 95 31.06 19.67 12.13
C THR A 95 30.30 20.13 10.89
N ILE A 96 29.51 19.24 10.30
CA ILE A 96 28.61 19.52 9.19
C ILE A 96 27.20 19.70 9.75
N GLN A 97 26.45 20.67 9.24
CA GLN A 97 25.10 20.96 9.72
C GLN A 97 24.09 20.86 8.59
N PHE A 98 23.00 20.14 8.82
CA PHE A 98 21.84 20.10 7.93
C PHE A 98 20.61 20.63 8.63
N ARG A 99 19.81 21.42 7.90
CA ARG A 99 18.46 21.82 8.30
C ARG A 99 17.45 20.88 7.68
N PHE A 100 16.67 20.20 8.50
CA PHE A 100 15.55 19.37 8.08
C PHE A 100 14.27 20.17 8.20
N TYR A 101 13.49 20.26 7.13
CA TYR A 101 12.24 21.03 7.12
C TYR A 101 11.04 20.13 7.35
N ARG A 102 10.12 20.57 8.21
CA ARG A 102 8.83 19.90 8.39
C ARG A 102 7.98 20.03 7.13
N ASN A 103 7.01 19.13 7.02
CA ASN A 103 5.88 19.32 6.12
C ASN A 103 4.58 18.99 6.85
N ASP A 104 3.45 19.14 6.17
CA ASP A 104 2.12 18.95 6.80
C ASP A 104 1.87 17.51 7.28
N ASN A 105 2.63 16.52 6.79
CA ASN A 105 2.43 15.09 7.09
C ASN A 105 3.56 14.47 7.93
N LEU A 106 4.75 15.07 7.90
CA LEU A 106 5.94 14.65 8.64
C LEU A 106 6.35 15.76 9.61
N THR A 107 6.23 15.45 10.89
CA THR A 107 6.47 16.39 11.98
C THR A 107 7.61 15.91 12.87
N PHE A 108 8.31 16.87 13.47
CA PHE A 108 9.39 16.62 14.44
C PHE A 108 9.60 17.89 15.26
N VAL A 109 10.35 17.78 16.35
CA VAL A 109 10.73 18.94 17.17
C VAL A 109 11.63 19.86 16.35
N THR A 110 11.32 21.16 16.30
CA THR A 110 12.11 22.16 15.57
C THR A 110 12.91 23.06 16.50
N ASP A 111 13.85 23.79 15.92
CA ASP A 111 14.71 24.71 16.67
C ASP A 111 13.87 25.83 17.30
N TYR A 112 14.14 26.17 18.57
CA TYR A 112 13.53 27.34 19.21
C TYR A 112 14.44 28.56 19.04
N ASN A 113 13.89 29.66 18.50
CA ASN A 113 14.60 30.92 18.41
C ASN A 113 14.06 31.91 19.45
N PRO A 114 14.81 32.17 20.54
CA PRO A 114 14.38 33.10 21.59
C PRO A 114 14.27 34.55 21.09
N ASP A 115 15.05 34.94 20.08
CA ASP A 115 15.06 36.31 19.55
C ASP A 115 13.83 36.61 18.69
N GLN A 116 13.23 35.57 18.10
CA GLN A 116 11.99 35.66 17.32
C GLN A 116 10.75 35.19 18.11
N GLY A 117 10.94 34.74 19.35
CA GLY A 117 9.86 34.33 20.25
C GLY A 117 9.08 33.10 19.79
N GLY A 118 9.72 32.15 19.09
CA GLY A 118 9.01 31.01 18.54
C GLY A 118 9.89 29.89 17.99
N TYR A 119 9.24 28.76 17.74
CA TYR A 119 9.82 27.62 17.04
C TYR A 119 9.93 27.89 15.54
N GLN A 120 11.04 27.46 14.96
CA GLN A 120 11.29 27.50 13.53
C GLN A 120 10.51 26.39 12.80
N ASP A 121 10.54 26.40 11.47
CA ASP A 121 9.97 25.36 10.59
C ASP A 121 10.96 24.22 10.30
N TYR A 122 12.22 24.37 10.73
CA TYR A 122 13.27 23.37 10.58
C TYR A 122 13.92 22.95 11.91
N LEU A 123 14.58 21.80 11.87
CA LEU A 123 15.49 21.30 12.89
C LEU A 123 16.91 21.30 12.34
N THR A 124 17.87 21.86 13.07
CA THR A 124 19.29 21.77 12.71
C THR A 124 19.91 20.53 13.35
N VAL A 125 20.52 19.67 12.55
CA VAL A 125 21.21 18.45 13.00
C VAL A 125 22.69 18.58 12.71
N ASP A 126 23.49 18.36 13.75
CA ASP A 126 24.95 18.41 13.69
C ASP A 126 25.52 17.00 13.45
N PHE A 127 26.40 16.91 12.47
CA PHE A 127 27.17 15.71 12.14
C PHE A 127 28.64 16.02 12.40
N GLY A 128 29.16 15.52 13.51
CA GLY A 128 30.54 15.78 13.92
C GLY A 128 31.23 14.52 14.42
N PRO A 129 32.55 14.60 14.68
CA PRO A 129 33.31 13.50 15.27
C PRO A 129 32.70 13.10 16.62
N ASN A 130 32.26 11.85 16.77
CA ASN A 130 31.91 11.31 18.08
C ASN A 130 33.20 11.05 18.88
N PRO A 131 33.44 11.77 20.00
CA PRO A 131 34.67 11.61 20.79
C PRO A 131 34.79 10.24 21.47
N GLN A 132 33.71 9.44 21.50
CA GLN A 132 33.68 8.11 22.10
C GLN A 132 33.87 6.96 21.09
N ASN A 133 33.94 7.27 19.78
CA ASN A 133 34.14 6.28 18.72
C ASN A 133 35.32 6.69 17.83
N SER A 134 36.39 5.89 17.81
CA SER A 134 37.64 6.17 17.08
C SER A 134 37.51 6.21 15.57
N ASN A 135 36.35 5.86 15.01
CA ASN A 135 36.11 5.81 13.57
C ASN A 135 35.52 7.11 12.99
N PHE A 136 35.46 8.21 13.76
CA PHE A 136 34.86 9.48 13.30
C PHE A 136 33.44 9.26 12.78
N ASP A 137 32.53 8.85 13.66
CA ASP A 137 31.16 8.50 13.28
C ASP A 137 30.31 9.76 13.06
N TYR A 138 30.33 10.30 11.83
CA TYR A 138 29.53 11.45 11.41
C TYR A 138 28.06 11.05 11.21
N LYS A 139 27.41 10.70 12.32
CA LYS A 139 26.00 10.33 12.36
C LYS A 139 25.19 11.32 13.19
N GLY A 140 23.98 11.55 12.73
CA GLY A 140 23.03 12.46 13.36
C GLY A 140 21.63 11.97 13.08
N GLY A 141 20.77 12.05 14.09
CA GLY A 141 19.42 11.52 14.01
C GLY A 141 18.46 12.30 14.89
N PHE A 142 17.18 12.12 14.63
CA PHE A 142 16.10 12.74 15.37
C PHE A 142 14.85 11.88 15.27
N GLN A 143 13.92 12.12 16.17
CA GLN A 143 12.63 11.46 16.14
C GLN A 143 11.69 12.21 15.19
N ILE A 144 11.12 11.46 14.24
CA ILE A 144 10.08 11.92 13.32
C ILE A 144 8.75 11.27 13.70
N ASN A 145 7.66 11.99 13.47
CA ASN A 145 6.30 11.50 13.67
C ASN A 145 5.47 11.77 12.42
N SER A 146 4.55 10.87 12.10
CA SER A 146 3.62 11.03 10.99
C SER A 146 2.20 11.25 11.50
N LEU A 147 1.46 12.13 10.83
CA LEU A 147 0.08 12.41 11.21
C LEU A 147 -0.86 11.32 10.69
N SER A 148 -2.02 11.18 11.36
CA SER A 148 -3.08 10.33 10.85
C SER A 148 -3.69 10.87 9.57
N ASP A 149 -4.18 9.96 8.74
CA ASP A 149 -5.11 10.29 7.70
C ASP A 149 -6.43 9.48 7.82
N GLU A 150 -7.32 9.63 6.84
CA GLU A 150 -8.58 8.89 6.76
C GLU A 150 -8.59 7.95 5.55
N ASN A 151 -7.50 7.22 5.34
CA ASN A 151 -7.45 6.13 4.37
C ASN A 151 -6.80 4.87 4.96
N CYS A 152 -6.28 4.00 4.09
CA CYS A 152 -5.69 2.71 4.47
C CYS A 152 -4.44 2.43 3.62
N ILE A 153 -3.88 3.46 3.01
CA ILE A 153 -2.88 3.42 1.94
C ILE A 153 -1.59 4.00 2.48
N ASN A 154 -0.50 3.26 2.26
CA ASN A 154 0.82 3.77 2.59
C ASN A 154 1.12 5.02 1.75
N ASN A 155 1.55 6.08 2.42
CA ASN A 155 1.90 7.34 1.77
C ASN A 155 3.42 7.50 1.69
N TYR A 156 3.85 8.31 0.72
CA TYR A 156 5.26 8.62 0.53
C TYR A 156 5.45 10.13 0.55
N TYR A 157 6.22 10.59 1.52
CA TYR A 157 6.47 12.01 1.73
C TYR A 157 7.96 12.32 1.52
N ASP A 158 8.21 13.56 1.10
CA ASP A 158 9.56 14.08 0.96
C ASP A 158 10.02 14.72 2.25
N LEU A 159 11.13 14.21 2.79
CA LEU A 159 11.90 14.83 3.86
C LEU A 159 13.06 15.61 3.21
N VAL A 160 13.03 16.93 3.36
CA VAL A 160 14.02 17.83 2.74
C VAL A 160 15.07 18.22 3.78
N ALA A 161 16.34 17.96 3.45
CA ALA A 161 17.50 18.39 4.22
C ALA A 161 18.30 19.41 3.40
N VAL A 162 18.70 20.52 4.01
CA VAL A 162 19.52 21.56 3.35
C VAL A 162 20.83 21.70 4.10
N ASP A 163 21.95 21.54 3.39
CA ASP A 163 23.27 21.81 3.94
C ASP A 163 23.38 23.30 4.29
N VAL A 164 23.70 23.60 5.55
CA VAL A 164 23.74 25.00 6.04
C VAL A 164 24.83 25.79 5.34
N ALA A 165 25.97 25.17 5.02
CA ALA A 165 27.12 25.86 4.46
C ALA A 165 26.94 26.22 2.98
N SER A 166 26.49 25.26 2.16
CA SER A 166 26.30 25.45 0.72
C SER A 166 24.90 25.92 0.32
N GLY A 167 23.89 25.72 1.18
CA GLY A 167 22.49 25.95 0.86
C GLY A 167 21.89 24.93 -0.13
N ILE A 168 22.60 23.84 -0.43
CA ILE A 168 22.16 22.81 -1.37
C ILE A 168 21.27 21.79 -0.65
N SER A 169 20.14 21.44 -1.26
CA SER A 169 19.16 20.50 -0.70
C SER A 169 19.37 19.05 -1.14
N GLN A 170 19.05 18.11 -0.26
CA GLN A 170 18.82 16.70 -0.52
C GLN A 170 17.39 16.33 -0.11
N THR A 171 16.79 15.39 -0.84
CA THR A 171 15.43 14.93 -0.56
C THR A 171 15.44 13.43 -0.33
N PHE A 172 14.85 13.00 0.78
CA PHE A 172 14.69 11.61 1.16
C PHE A 172 13.22 11.25 1.10
N LYS A 173 12.91 10.09 0.51
CA LYS A 173 11.56 9.55 0.57
C LYS A 173 11.36 8.87 1.92
N VAL A 174 10.22 9.14 2.55
CA VAL A 174 9.77 8.47 3.78
C VAL A 174 8.45 7.79 3.46
N LYS A 175 8.40 6.48 3.66
CA LYS A 175 7.17 5.69 3.61
C LYS A 175 6.48 5.80 4.96
N VAL A 176 5.23 6.26 4.97
CA VAL A 176 4.36 6.18 6.14
C VAL A 176 3.50 4.94 5.97
N ASN A 177 3.69 3.95 6.84
CA ASN A 177 2.90 2.73 6.86
C ASN A 177 1.57 3.02 7.54
N ASP A 178 0.50 2.78 6.80
CA ASP A 178 -0.85 2.96 7.31
C ASP A 178 -1.23 1.78 8.20
N SER A 179 -1.70 2.09 9.41
CA SER A 179 -2.11 1.07 10.39
C SER A 179 -3.54 0.57 10.14
N ASP A 180 -4.35 1.37 9.45
CA ASP A 180 -5.72 1.09 9.09
C ASP A 180 -5.79 0.12 7.89
N LYS A 181 -6.89 -0.62 7.80
CA LYS A 181 -7.00 -1.76 6.87
C LYS A 181 -7.97 -1.48 5.73
N CYS A 182 -7.54 -1.78 4.52
CA CYS A 182 -8.39 -1.69 3.34
C CYS A 182 -9.36 -2.87 3.22
N ILE A 183 -10.59 -2.59 2.79
CA ILE A 183 -11.59 -3.58 2.39
C ILE A 183 -12.02 -3.29 0.96
N PHE A 184 -12.09 -4.33 0.15
CA PHE A 184 -12.74 -4.26 -1.16
C PHE A 184 -13.57 -5.51 -1.43
N VAL A 185 -14.35 -5.46 -2.51
CA VAL A 185 -15.22 -6.55 -2.94
C VAL A 185 -14.69 -7.09 -4.27
N ALA A 186 -14.20 -8.32 -4.29
CA ALA A 186 -13.82 -9.01 -5.52
C ALA A 186 -15.09 -9.40 -6.29
N THR A 187 -15.28 -8.78 -7.45
CA THR A 187 -16.51 -8.94 -8.26
C THR A 187 -16.34 -9.85 -9.47
N ASN A 188 -15.12 -10.28 -9.81
CA ASN A 188 -14.85 -11.01 -11.06
C ASN A 188 -15.39 -10.26 -12.28
N ASN A 189 -14.98 -9.01 -12.47
CA ASN A 189 -15.50 -8.12 -13.51
C ASN A 189 -17.04 -7.99 -13.49
N GLY A 190 -17.62 -7.95 -12.28
CA GLY A 190 -19.07 -7.87 -12.07
C GLY A 190 -19.83 -9.20 -12.21
N ALA A 191 -19.18 -10.29 -12.66
CA ALA A 191 -19.87 -11.58 -12.83
C ALA A 191 -20.11 -12.31 -11.50
N GLY A 192 -19.24 -12.14 -10.51
CA GLY A 192 -19.25 -12.89 -9.27
C GLY A 192 -18.77 -14.35 -9.41
N TYR A 193 -18.78 -15.05 -8.28
CA TYR A 193 -18.28 -16.40 -8.08
C TYR A 193 -19.42 -17.36 -7.70
N LEU A 194 -19.40 -18.56 -8.27
CA LEU A 194 -20.25 -19.67 -7.83
C LEU A 194 -19.77 -20.20 -6.47
N GLY A 195 -20.64 -20.86 -5.72
CA GLY A 195 -20.31 -21.43 -4.41
C GLY A 195 -19.33 -22.61 -4.45
N ASN A 196 -18.93 -23.08 -5.64
CA ASN A 196 -17.90 -24.10 -5.84
C ASN A 196 -16.53 -23.52 -6.23
N PHE A 197 -16.22 -22.28 -5.85
CA PHE A 197 -14.97 -21.63 -6.25
C PHE A 197 -13.71 -22.43 -5.84
N ALA A 198 -13.77 -23.20 -4.74
CA ALA A 198 -12.65 -24.03 -4.28
C ALA A 198 -12.44 -25.29 -5.14
N LYS A 199 -13.45 -25.73 -5.91
CA LYS A 199 -13.33 -26.91 -6.77
C LYS A 199 -12.25 -26.75 -7.84
N LYS A 200 -12.08 -25.53 -8.39
CA LYS A 200 -11.02 -25.24 -9.38
C LYS A 200 -9.61 -25.38 -8.81
N GLY A 201 -9.42 -25.25 -7.50
CA GLY A 201 -8.13 -25.47 -6.84
C GLY A 201 -7.69 -26.94 -6.89
N ILE A 202 -8.65 -27.88 -6.80
CA ILE A 202 -8.38 -29.33 -6.92
C ILE A 202 -7.97 -29.70 -8.36
N ASP A 203 -8.55 -29.05 -9.36
CA ASP A 203 -8.28 -29.36 -10.78
C ASP A 203 -6.85 -28.96 -11.23
N ASN A 204 -6.17 -28.07 -10.48
CA ASN A 204 -4.83 -27.53 -10.81
C ASN A 204 -3.68 -28.20 -10.02
N LEU A 205 -3.85 -29.42 -9.49
CA LEU A 205 -2.84 -30.28 -8.83
C LEU A 205 -2.13 -29.72 -7.59
N THR A 206 -2.33 -28.45 -7.24
CA THR A 206 -1.87 -27.85 -5.99
C THR A 206 -3.06 -27.85 -5.06
N PHE A 207 -3.03 -28.66 -3.99
CA PHE A 207 -4.15 -28.84 -3.08
C PHE A 207 -4.38 -27.59 -2.19
N ALA A 208 -4.74 -26.47 -2.80
CA ALA A 208 -5.18 -25.27 -2.12
C ALA A 208 -6.61 -25.52 -1.60
N GLY A 209 -6.78 -25.43 -0.28
CA GLY A 209 -8.10 -25.46 0.34
C GLY A 209 -8.95 -24.24 -0.04
N PRO A 210 -10.22 -24.19 0.39
CA PRO A 210 -11.13 -23.09 0.11
C PRO A 210 -10.63 -21.74 0.61
N ILE A 211 -9.87 -21.68 1.71
CA ILE A 211 -9.30 -20.43 2.23
C ILE A 211 -8.26 -19.89 1.27
N GLU A 212 -7.32 -20.74 0.87
CA GLU A 212 -6.20 -20.40 0.01
C GLU A 212 -6.71 -19.97 -1.37
N VAL A 213 -7.74 -20.64 -1.89
CA VAL A 213 -8.39 -20.21 -3.13
C VAL A 213 -9.10 -18.86 -2.96
N ALA A 214 -9.82 -18.64 -1.86
CA ALA A 214 -10.51 -17.38 -1.62
C ALA A 214 -9.54 -16.19 -1.41
N ASP A 215 -8.44 -16.41 -0.68
CA ASP A 215 -7.38 -15.44 -0.50
C ASP A 215 -6.65 -15.16 -1.83
N ASN A 216 -6.39 -16.18 -2.65
CA ASN A 216 -5.83 -16.00 -3.99
C ASN A 216 -6.77 -15.18 -4.88
N ILE A 217 -8.09 -15.39 -4.79
CA ILE A 217 -9.07 -14.53 -5.46
C ILE A 217 -8.90 -13.08 -5.01
N CYS A 218 -8.78 -12.82 -3.71
CA CYS A 218 -8.56 -11.47 -3.20
C CYS A 218 -7.26 -10.85 -3.75
N ASN A 219 -6.12 -11.53 -3.60
CA ASN A 219 -4.83 -10.99 -4.05
C ASN A 219 -4.73 -10.84 -5.57
N SER A 220 -5.51 -11.58 -6.35
CA SER A 220 -5.56 -11.46 -7.82
C SER A 220 -6.51 -10.36 -8.31
N ASN A 221 -7.32 -9.76 -7.43
CA ASN A 221 -8.36 -8.78 -7.79
C ASN A 221 -8.20 -7.46 -7.03
N ILE A 222 -7.00 -7.15 -6.53
CA ILE A 222 -6.73 -5.90 -5.81
C ILE A 222 -6.99 -4.72 -6.76
N PRO A 223 -7.99 -3.85 -6.48
CA PRO A 223 -8.30 -2.73 -7.36
C PRO A 223 -7.22 -1.64 -7.33
N ASP A 224 -7.27 -0.74 -8.30
CA ASP A 224 -6.52 0.51 -8.21
C ASP A 224 -7.07 1.40 -7.09
N GLY A 225 -6.17 2.11 -6.40
CA GLY A 225 -6.52 2.95 -5.23
C GLY A 225 -6.69 2.20 -3.91
N ILE A 226 -6.24 0.94 -3.84
CA ILE A 226 -6.14 0.15 -2.61
C ILE A 226 -4.66 -0.13 -2.32
N ASN A 227 -4.30 -0.29 -1.03
CA ASN A 227 -2.94 -0.58 -0.61
C ASN A 227 -2.44 -1.92 -1.19
N LYS A 228 -1.52 -1.87 -2.16
CA LYS A 228 -0.98 -3.06 -2.84
C LYS A 228 0.21 -3.69 -2.11
N ASP A 229 0.69 -3.07 -1.03
CA ASP A 229 1.86 -3.56 -0.29
C ASP A 229 1.51 -4.64 0.75
N VAL A 230 0.22 -4.89 0.97
CA VAL A 230 -0.27 -5.86 1.96
C VAL A 230 -0.96 -7.05 1.29
N GLY A 231 -0.96 -8.19 1.97
CA GLY A 231 -1.75 -9.34 1.58
C GLY A 231 -3.23 -9.15 1.94
N TYR A 232 -4.12 -9.71 1.13
CA TYR A 232 -5.56 -9.68 1.36
C TYR A 232 -6.10 -11.07 1.69
N LYS A 233 -6.97 -11.13 2.71
CA LYS A 233 -7.69 -12.34 3.09
C LYS A 233 -9.19 -12.19 2.85
N ALA A 234 -9.83 -13.28 2.44
CA ALA A 234 -11.27 -13.32 2.22
C ALA A 234 -12.06 -13.44 3.53
N MET A 235 -13.10 -12.61 3.69
CA MET A 235 -14.08 -12.76 4.76
C MET A 235 -15.05 -13.89 4.39
N ILE A 236 -14.67 -15.12 4.74
CA ILE A 236 -15.45 -16.32 4.44
C ILE A 236 -15.30 -17.37 5.54
N ALA A 237 -16.40 -17.98 5.93
CA ALA A 237 -16.43 -19.07 6.90
C ALA A 237 -16.02 -20.38 6.23
N VAL A 238 -15.10 -21.10 6.86
CA VAL A 238 -14.68 -22.44 6.44
C VAL A 238 -14.61 -23.33 7.67
N SER A 239 -15.64 -24.15 7.85
CA SER A 239 -15.75 -25.06 9.00
C SER A 239 -15.05 -26.40 8.75
N TYR A 240 -14.80 -26.75 7.49
CA TYR A 240 -13.96 -27.88 7.12
C TYR A 240 -13.24 -27.63 5.79
N SER A 241 -11.93 -27.87 5.80
CA SER A 241 -11.05 -27.84 4.63
C SER A 241 -10.24 -29.13 4.55
N PRO A 242 -10.08 -29.70 3.34
CA PRO A 242 -9.17 -30.80 3.10
C PRO A 242 -7.70 -30.45 3.40
N SER A 243 -7.29 -29.18 3.22
CA SER A 243 -5.93 -28.73 3.55
C SER A 243 -5.67 -28.64 5.06
N GLY A 244 -6.70 -28.85 5.89
CA GLY A 244 -6.65 -28.66 7.34
C GLY A 244 -6.69 -27.19 7.78
N ASN A 245 -6.54 -26.25 6.85
CA ASN A 245 -6.62 -24.81 7.14
C ASN A 245 -8.08 -24.39 7.30
N LEU A 246 -8.40 -23.81 8.45
CA LEU A 246 -9.73 -23.31 8.80
C LEU A 246 -9.63 -21.83 9.16
N ARG A 247 -10.74 -21.10 8.99
CA ARG A 247 -10.84 -19.70 9.37
C ARG A 247 -12.02 -19.54 10.30
N ASN A 248 -11.74 -19.34 11.58
CA ASN A 248 -12.72 -19.27 12.64
C ASN A 248 -12.71 -17.87 13.25
N PRO A 249 -13.86 -17.16 13.28
CA PRO A 249 -14.00 -15.87 13.93
C PRO A 249 -13.49 -15.80 15.38
N SER A 250 -13.41 -16.92 16.10
CA SER A 250 -12.92 -16.96 17.48
C SER A 250 -11.41 -17.11 17.65
N THR A 251 -10.66 -17.52 16.62
CA THR A 251 -9.22 -17.86 16.76
C THR A 251 -8.31 -17.33 15.67
N ASP A 252 -8.80 -17.22 14.43
CA ASP A 252 -8.02 -16.75 13.28
C ASP A 252 -8.99 -16.06 12.32
N TRP A 253 -9.18 -14.76 12.53
CA TRP A 253 -10.14 -13.95 11.79
C TRP A 253 -9.46 -12.81 11.04
N VAL A 254 -10.05 -12.44 9.90
CA VAL A 254 -9.48 -11.40 9.01
C VAL A 254 -9.59 -10.00 9.57
N PHE A 255 -10.42 -9.80 10.60
CA PHE A 255 -10.59 -8.52 11.28
C PHE A 255 -9.92 -8.56 12.65
N SER A 256 -9.23 -7.48 12.99
CA SER A 256 -8.38 -7.31 14.16
C SER A 256 -8.95 -6.23 15.08
N SER A 257 -8.85 -6.47 16.38
CA SER A 257 -9.23 -5.48 17.40
C SER A 257 -8.46 -4.17 17.25
N PHE A 258 -9.10 -3.05 17.60
CA PHE A 258 -8.48 -1.72 17.60
C PHE A 258 -7.93 -1.23 16.23
N ARG A 259 -8.53 -1.67 15.13
CA ARG A 259 -8.23 -1.19 13.76
C ARG A 259 -9.43 -0.49 13.14
N LYS A 260 -9.19 0.53 12.30
CA LYS A 260 -10.23 1.07 11.42
C LYS A 260 -10.16 0.39 10.05
N TYR A 261 -11.31 0.38 9.38
CA TYR A 261 -11.43 -0.24 8.07
C TYR A 261 -12.02 0.74 7.05
N PHE A 262 -11.38 0.82 5.88
CA PHE A 262 -11.76 1.72 4.79
C PHE A 262 -12.10 0.96 3.52
N SER A 263 -13.10 1.44 2.78
CA SER A 263 -13.45 0.88 1.47
C SER A 263 -12.50 1.36 0.38
N GLN A 264 -12.55 0.71 -0.78
CA GLN A 264 -11.97 1.19 -2.05
C GLN A 264 -12.31 2.64 -2.39
N SER A 265 -13.46 3.16 -1.96
CA SER A 265 -13.85 4.54 -2.27
C SER A 265 -13.32 5.57 -1.27
N GLY A 266 -12.42 5.18 -0.37
CA GLY A 266 -11.95 6.01 0.75
C GLY A 266 -13.03 6.26 1.82
N LYS A 267 -14.23 5.69 1.66
CA LYS A 267 -15.29 5.78 2.66
C LYS A 267 -14.96 4.86 3.83
N LYS A 268 -14.94 5.44 5.02
CA LYS A 268 -14.81 4.75 6.31
C LYS A 268 -15.93 3.73 6.49
N LEU A 269 -15.59 2.44 6.58
CA LEU A 269 -16.58 1.36 6.65
C LEU A 269 -16.87 0.94 8.09
N ALA A 270 -15.84 0.80 8.94
CA ALA A 270 -16.02 0.29 10.29
C ALA A 270 -15.14 0.96 11.35
N TYR A 271 -15.67 1.10 12.58
CA TYR A 271 -14.90 1.47 13.77
C TYR A 271 -14.65 0.25 14.67
N SER A 272 -13.50 0.28 15.33
CA SER A 272 -12.92 -0.76 16.16
C SER A 272 -13.90 -1.50 17.09
N PHE A 273 -13.58 -2.77 17.28
CA PHE A 273 -14.07 -3.72 18.27
C PHE A 273 -14.09 -3.15 19.70
N SER A 274 -15.23 -3.28 20.39
CA SER A 274 -15.33 -3.02 21.84
C SER A 274 -14.94 -4.24 22.69
N SER A 275 -14.91 -5.45 22.10
CA SER A 275 -14.42 -6.68 22.72
C SER A 275 -13.49 -7.41 21.76
N SER A 276 -12.45 -8.06 22.28
CA SER A 276 -11.28 -8.56 21.55
C SER A 276 -11.52 -9.66 20.50
N THR A 277 -12.77 -10.00 20.13
CA THR A 277 -13.04 -11.20 19.32
C THR A 277 -14.09 -11.06 18.21
N THR A 278 -14.98 -10.06 18.21
CA THR A 278 -16.02 -9.95 17.16
C THR A 278 -16.44 -8.50 16.89
N ILE A 279 -16.60 -8.14 15.61
CA ILE A 279 -17.29 -6.89 15.25
C ILE A 279 -18.77 -7.12 15.55
N GLY A 280 -19.39 -6.25 16.35
CA GLY A 280 -20.81 -6.36 16.68
C GLY A 280 -21.70 -5.89 15.53
N PHE A 281 -21.96 -6.74 14.54
CA PHE A 281 -22.84 -6.42 13.41
C PHE A 281 -24.32 -6.28 13.80
N ALA A 282 -24.72 -6.92 14.90
CA ALA A 282 -26.08 -6.86 15.43
C ALA A 282 -26.39 -5.55 16.18
N ASN A 283 -25.37 -4.86 16.72
CA ASN A 283 -25.53 -3.64 17.53
C ASN A 283 -24.98 -2.41 16.80
N ALA A 284 -25.68 -2.05 15.72
CA ALA A 284 -25.89 -0.77 15.02
C ALA A 284 -24.83 0.36 14.90
N ASP A 285 -23.77 0.45 15.69
CA ASP A 285 -22.89 1.65 15.69
C ASP A 285 -21.51 1.43 15.06
N GLN A 286 -21.21 0.21 14.58
CA GLN A 286 -19.86 -0.14 14.11
C GLN A 286 -19.70 -0.15 12.59
N TRP A 287 -20.78 -0.21 11.81
CA TRP A 287 -20.74 -0.10 10.35
C TRP A 287 -21.40 1.20 9.89
N THR A 288 -20.58 2.23 9.70
CA THR A 288 -21.05 3.56 9.30
C THR A 288 -21.47 3.59 7.82
N ASN A 289 -20.89 2.71 6.99
CA ASN A 289 -21.17 2.65 5.55
C ASN A 289 -21.25 1.20 5.05
N ALA A 290 -22.05 0.98 4.00
CA ALA A 290 -22.21 -0.31 3.37
C ALA A 290 -20.96 -0.70 2.55
N LEU A 291 -20.69 -2.01 2.40
CA LEU A 291 -19.58 -2.53 1.58
C LEU A 291 -19.73 -2.21 0.09
N GLY A 292 -20.96 -1.96 -0.37
CA GLY A 292 -21.25 -1.59 -1.74
C GLY A 292 -22.69 -1.07 -1.88
N THR A 293 -23.07 -0.72 -3.11
CA THR A 293 -24.40 -0.17 -3.38
C THR A 293 -25.42 -1.24 -3.74
N THR A 294 -24.99 -2.34 -4.35
CA THR A 294 -25.87 -3.43 -4.81
C THR A 294 -25.13 -4.77 -4.79
N GLY A 295 -25.90 -5.87 -4.77
CA GLY A 295 -25.38 -7.22 -4.88
C GLY A 295 -25.26 -7.96 -3.54
N LYS A 296 -24.70 -9.15 -3.61
CA LYS A 296 -24.63 -10.12 -2.52
C LYS A 296 -23.24 -10.76 -2.47
N ILE A 297 -22.82 -11.17 -1.29
CA ILE A 297 -21.50 -11.78 -1.05
C ILE A 297 -21.65 -13.20 -0.50
N TRP A 298 -20.72 -14.09 -0.82
CA TRP A 298 -20.60 -15.36 -0.12
C TRP A 298 -19.98 -15.14 1.26
N THR A 299 -20.57 -15.72 2.30
CA THR A 299 -20.07 -15.55 3.67
C THR A 299 -19.96 -16.88 4.42
N GLY A 300 -20.98 -17.73 4.39
CA GLY A 300 -20.96 -19.04 5.03
C GLY A 300 -21.29 -19.05 6.52
N PHE A 301 -21.71 -17.91 7.09
CA PHE A 301 -22.15 -17.83 8.48
C PHE A 301 -23.58 -18.33 8.67
N SER A 302 -23.84 -18.86 9.86
CA SER A 302 -25.15 -19.31 10.32
C SER A 302 -25.93 -18.27 11.12
N SER A 303 -25.37 -17.09 11.36
CA SER A 303 -26.08 -15.95 11.94
C SER A 303 -25.37 -14.61 11.67
N ILE A 304 -26.00 -13.52 12.09
CA ILE A 304 -25.44 -12.17 12.08
C ILE A 304 -24.33 -11.95 13.13
N ASP A 305 -24.16 -12.90 14.06
CA ASP A 305 -23.15 -12.86 15.14
C ASP A 305 -21.91 -13.69 14.79
N TRP A 306 -21.60 -13.81 13.50
CA TRP A 306 -20.43 -14.53 12.97
C TRP A 306 -20.37 -16.01 13.32
N THR A 307 -21.47 -16.61 13.74
CA THR A 307 -21.47 -18.04 14.05
C THR A 307 -21.26 -18.85 12.77
N THR A 308 -20.52 -19.94 12.87
CA THR A 308 -20.34 -20.90 11.79
C THR A 308 -21.15 -22.16 12.11
N ASP A 309 -21.50 -22.94 11.07
CA ASP A 309 -22.14 -24.25 11.20
C ASP A 309 -21.37 -25.26 10.33
N THR A 310 -21.82 -26.50 10.33
CA THR A 310 -21.40 -27.56 9.43
C THR A 310 -21.41 -27.10 7.96
N PRO A 311 -20.43 -27.54 7.15
CA PRO A 311 -20.34 -27.12 5.75
C PRO A 311 -21.62 -27.35 4.94
N THR A 312 -22.34 -28.44 5.24
CA THR A 312 -23.57 -28.84 4.54
C THR A 312 -24.75 -27.89 4.75
N GLN A 313 -24.72 -27.07 5.80
CA GLN A 313 -25.79 -26.10 6.05
C GLN A 313 -25.50 -24.75 5.40
N THR A 314 -24.28 -24.22 5.53
CA THR A 314 -24.03 -22.81 5.19
C THR A 314 -22.94 -22.59 4.14
N GLN A 315 -22.18 -23.61 3.74
CA GLN A 315 -20.92 -23.40 3.01
C GLN A 315 -20.81 -24.22 1.72
N CYS A 316 -21.89 -24.38 0.95
CA CYS A 316 -21.81 -24.95 -0.41
C CYS A 316 -21.05 -26.28 -0.49
N ALA A 317 -21.38 -27.22 0.40
CA ALA A 317 -20.53 -28.38 0.62
C ALA A 317 -20.60 -29.45 -0.47
N SER A 318 -19.47 -30.13 -0.69
CA SER A 318 -19.39 -31.37 -1.48
C SER A 318 -18.62 -32.44 -0.72
N LEU A 319 -18.92 -33.70 -0.99
CA LEU A 319 -18.04 -34.81 -0.61
C LEU A 319 -16.73 -34.71 -1.41
N GLN A 320 -15.63 -35.05 -0.76
CA GLN A 320 -14.36 -35.34 -1.42
C GLN A 320 -14.50 -36.60 -2.31
N PRO A 321 -13.72 -36.72 -3.40
CA PRO A 321 -13.70 -37.92 -4.25
C PRO A 321 -13.40 -39.23 -3.50
N SER A 322 -12.74 -39.18 -2.34
CA SER A 322 -12.37 -40.35 -1.53
C SER A 322 -13.38 -40.76 -0.45
N GLY A 323 -14.53 -40.08 -0.33
CA GLY A 323 -15.57 -40.39 0.64
C GLY A 323 -15.30 -39.84 2.06
N ALA A 324 -16.05 -38.78 2.41
CA ALA A 324 -16.10 -38.05 3.69
C ALA A 324 -14.77 -37.44 4.22
N PRO A 325 -14.82 -36.28 4.91
CA PRO A 325 -15.97 -35.43 5.24
C PRO A 325 -16.41 -34.46 4.12
N TYR A 326 -17.58 -33.84 4.31
CA TYR A 326 -18.06 -32.74 3.48
C TYR A 326 -17.17 -31.51 3.61
N SER A 327 -16.70 -30.98 2.49
CA SER A 327 -15.81 -29.83 2.42
C SER A 327 -16.50 -28.57 1.95
N SER A 328 -16.13 -27.45 2.57
CA SER A 328 -16.70 -26.13 2.34
C SER A 328 -16.33 -25.61 0.94
N TRP A 329 -17.31 -25.04 0.23
CA TRP A 329 -17.16 -24.30 -1.02
C TRP A 329 -16.75 -25.12 -2.26
N TYR A 330 -17.20 -26.37 -2.32
CA TYR A 330 -16.90 -27.30 -3.43
C TYR A 330 -18.10 -27.65 -4.31
N SER A 331 -19.32 -27.25 -3.93
CA SER A 331 -20.55 -27.61 -4.66
C SER A 331 -21.29 -26.40 -5.20
N ALA A 332 -21.71 -26.49 -6.46
CA ALA A 332 -22.62 -25.52 -7.08
C ALA A 332 -24.09 -25.97 -6.96
N THR A 333 -24.35 -27.21 -6.53
CA THR A 333 -25.73 -27.75 -6.42
C THR A 333 -26.25 -27.74 -4.99
N ALA A 334 -25.38 -27.49 -4.01
CA ALA A 334 -25.74 -27.33 -2.61
C ALA A 334 -26.32 -25.93 -2.33
N THR A 335 -26.58 -25.66 -1.06
CA THR A 335 -26.92 -24.33 -0.54
C THR A 335 -25.78 -23.75 0.31
N GLY A 336 -25.76 -22.44 0.40
CA GLY A 336 -24.86 -21.68 1.26
C GLY A 336 -25.47 -20.36 1.68
N THR A 337 -24.81 -19.63 2.56
CA THR A 337 -25.32 -18.37 3.09
C THR A 337 -24.60 -17.16 2.52
N GLN A 338 -25.33 -16.04 2.45
CA GLN A 338 -24.89 -14.83 1.79
C GLN A 338 -25.11 -13.60 2.66
N GLY A 339 -24.33 -12.56 2.41
CA GLY A 339 -24.52 -11.22 2.94
C GLY A 339 -25.00 -10.24 1.86
N VAL A 340 -25.55 -9.10 2.29
CA VAL A 340 -26.06 -8.03 1.42
C VAL A 340 -25.09 -6.86 1.38
N LEU A 341 -24.58 -6.50 0.20
CA LEU A 341 -23.56 -5.45 0.07
C LEU A 341 -24.04 -4.07 0.49
N SER A 342 -25.34 -3.77 0.29
CA SER A 342 -25.96 -2.49 0.64
C SER A 342 -26.43 -2.39 2.08
N ALA A 343 -26.34 -3.47 2.85
CA ALA A 343 -26.75 -3.46 4.25
C ALA A 343 -25.68 -2.79 5.12
N VAL A 344 -26.15 -2.05 6.13
CA VAL A 344 -25.33 -1.41 7.18
C VAL A 344 -25.56 -2.07 8.55
N ASN A 345 -26.12 -3.28 8.55
CA ASN A 345 -26.44 -4.06 9.75
C ASN A 345 -26.06 -5.54 9.51
N GLY A 346 -26.39 -6.42 10.46
CA GLY A 346 -26.16 -7.87 10.39
C GLY A 346 -26.44 -8.57 9.05
N ASN A 347 -27.39 -8.07 8.25
CA ASN A 347 -27.70 -8.65 6.93
C ASN A 347 -26.53 -8.60 5.95
N SER A 348 -25.53 -7.79 6.22
CA SER A 348 -24.33 -7.75 5.41
C SER A 348 -23.40 -8.93 5.58
N ILE A 349 -23.55 -9.67 6.67
CA ILE A 349 -22.78 -10.87 6.99
C ILE A 349 -23.64 -12.11 6.77
N ALA A 350 -24.89 -12.08 7.22
CA ALA A 350 -25.86 -13.14 6.99
C ALA A 350 -27.24 -12.54 6.76
N GLU A 351 -27.74 -12.66 5.55
CA GLU A 351 -29.08 -12.18 5.20
C GLU A 351 -30.14 -13.01 5.93
N MET A 352 -31.01 -12.32 6.67
CA MET A 352 -32.05 -12.93 7.50
C MET A 352 -33.43 -12.83 6.85
N THR A 353 -34.31 -13.78 7.17
CA THR A 353 -35.74 -13.65 6.92
C THR A 353 -36.34 -12.52 7.75
N THR A 354 -37.47 -11.97 7.30
CA THR A 354 -38.23 -10.95 8.04
C THR A 354 -39.24 -11.57 9.03
N THR A 355 -39.15 -12.87 9.29
CA THR A 355 -40.05 -13.60 10.21
C THR A 355 -39.55 -13.51 11.65
N ASP A 356 -40.42 -13.83 12.61
CA ASP A 356 -40.05 -13.99 14.02
C ASP A 356 -40.22 -15.48 14.43
N PRO A 357 -39.14 -16.20 14.79
CA PRO A 357 -37.76 -15.74 14.83
C PRO A 357 -37.16 -15.57 13.43
N ALA A 358 -36.23 -14.62 13.30
CA ALA A 358 -35.46 -14.41 12.08
C ALA A 358 -34.51 -15.59 11.86
N GLN A 359 -34.40 -16.07 10.62
CA GLN A 359 -33.55 -17.20 10.24
C GLN A 359 -32.64 -16.81 9.09
N VAL A 360 -31.43 -17.37 9.02
CA VAL A 360 -30.53 -17.09 7.88
C VAL A 360 -31.11 -17.67 6.60
N ILE A 361 -31.08 -16.88 5.53
CA ILE A 361 -31.52 -17.29 4.21
C ILE A 361 -30.40 -18.09 3.53
N GLN A 362 -30.68 -19.37 3.28
CA GLN A 362 -29.85 -20.21 2.42
C GLN A 362 -30.18 -19.95 0.95
N THR A 363 -29.15 -19.79 0.14
CA THR A 363 -29.24 -19.60 -1.32
C THR A 363 -28.61 -20.76 -2.05
N SER A 364 -29.06 -21.03 -3.28
CA SER A 364 -28.41 -21.99 -4.17
C SER A 364 -26.98 -21.56 -4.49
N CYS A 365 -26.03 -22.49 -4.42
CA CYS A 365 -24.62 -22.27 -4.75
C CYS A 365 -24.35 -22.17 -6.26
N ALA A 366 -25.36 -22.40 -7.10
CA ALA A 366 -25.32 -22.13 -8.54
C ALA A 366 -25.46 -20.63 -8.83
N GLN A 367 -25.84 -19.85 -7.82
CA GLN A 367 -25.89 -18.40 -7.91
C GLN A 367 -24.48 -17.81 -7.82
N ARG A 368 -24.31 -16.64 -8.44
CA ARG A 368 -23.04 -15.90 -8.39
C ARG A 368 -23.10 -14.81 -7.32
N ARG A 369 -22.05 -14.74 -6.50
CA ARG A 369 -21.89 -13.77 -5.42
C ARG A 369 -20.47 -13.24 -5.39
N ASN A 370 -20.28 -12.07 -4.82
CA ASN A 370 -18.96 -11.48 -4.67
C ASN A 370 -18.24 -12.03 -3.44
N ILE A 371 -16.95 -11.73 -3.31
CA ILE A 371 -16.13 -12.09 -2.14
C ILE A 371 -15.59 -10.80 -1.52
N VAL A 372 -15.68 -10.67 -0.20
CA VAL A 372 -15.12 -9.53 0.53
C VAL A 372 -13.68 -9.83 0.90
N CYS A 373 -12.80 -8.87 0.65
CA CYS A 373 -11.36 -8.97 0.83
C CYS A 373 -10.89 -7.91 1.82
N VAL A 374 -10.11 -8.33 2.81
CA VAL A 374 -9.65 -7.49 3.94
C VAL A 374 -8.13 -7.51 3.99
N GLY A 375 -7.51 -6.34 3.99
CA GLY A 375 -6.06 -6.17 4.10
C GLY A 375 -5.56 -6.63 5.47
N GLN A 376 -4.36 -7.23 5.50
CA GLN A 376 -3.77 -7.83 6.70
C GLN A 376 -2.60 -7.04 7.25
#